data_AF-A0A707WBW0-F1
#
_entry.id   AF-A0A707WBW0-F1
#
_cell.length_a   1.000
_cell.length_b   1.000
_cell.length_c   1.000
_cell.angle_alpha   90.00
_cell.angle_beta   90.00
_cell.angle_gamma   90.00
#
_symmetry.space_group_name_H-M   'P 1'
#
loop_
_entity.id
_entity.type
_entity.pdbx_description
1 polymer ?
#
loop_
_entity_poly.entity_id
_entity_poly.type
_entity_poly.pdbx_seq_one_letter_code
_entity_poly.pdbx_strand_id
1 'polypeptide(L)' 'GNKATWEMMQDNIDIDVSAIMSGEASITQMGEEIYQEILRVANGKTTKSEDLGHNEFSIYKIAPTF' A
#
# COMPACT_ATOMS: atom_id res chain seq x y z
N GLY A 1 -5.55 -4.33 7.65
CA GLY A 1 -5.29 -5.41 6.68
C GLY A 1 -5.25 -6.73 7.41
N ASN A 2 -5.51 -7.83 6.71
CA ASN A 2 -5.33 -9.19 7.24
C ASN A 2 -4.65 -10.05 6.17
N LYS A 3 -4.12 -11.20 6.58
CA LYS A 3 -3.34 -12.10 5.72
C LYS A 3 -4.13 -12.60 4.51
N ALA A 4 -5.40 -12.95 4.71
CA ALA A 4 -6.25 -13.46 3.62
C ALA A 4 -6.45 -12.42 2.51
N THR A 5 -6.64 -11.14 2.86
CA THR A 5 -6.72 -10.05 1.87
C THR A 5 -5.40 -9.89 1.12
N TRP A 6 -4.26 -9.98 1.81
CA TRP A 6 -2.95 -9.94 1.15
C TRP A 6 -2.79 -11.08 0.14
N GLU A 7 -3.08 -12.32 0.53
CA GLU A 7 -2.94 -13.48 -0.35
C GLU A 7 -3.78 -13.36 -1.63
N MET A 8 -5.00 -12.83 -1.51
CA MET A 8 -5.91 -12.62 -2.64
C MET A 8 -5.57 -11.40 -3.50
N MET A 9 -4.89 -10.39 -2.94
CA MET A 9 -4.62 -9.12 -3.59
C MET A 9 -3.13 -8.80 -3.64
N GLN A 10 -2.26 -9.80 -3.58
CA GLN A 10 -0.81 -9.61 -3.52
C GLN A 10 -0.30 -8.84 -4.73
N ASP A 11 -0.93 -8.97 -5.89
CA ASP A 11 -0.55 -8.23 -7.09
C ASP A 11 -0.91 -6.73 -7.02
N ASN A 12 -1.76 -6.34 -6.07
CA ASN A 12 -2.28 -4.96 -5.92
C ASN A 12 -1.78 -4.27 -4.65
N ILE A 13 -1.20 -4.99 -3.68
CA ILE A 13 -0.76 -4.44 -2.40
C ILE A 13 0.77 -4.54 -2.31
N ASP A 14 1.47 -3.45 -2.05
CA ASP A 14 2.94 -3.43 -2.01
C ASP A 14 3.55 -4.05 -0.74
N ILE A 15 2.86 -3.96 0.41
CA ILE A 15 3.37 -4.37 1.73
C ILE A 15 2.33 -5.20 2.49
N ASP A 16 2.73 -6.35 3.04
CA ASP A 16 1.94 -7.09 4.02
C ASP A 16 2.36 -6.73 5.44
N VAL A 17 1.37 -6.36 6.27
CA VAL A 17 1.57 -6.12 7.71
C VAL A 17 0.76 -7.07 8.57
N SER A 18 0.23 -8.15 7.98
CA SER A 18 -0.57 -9.14 8.69
C SER A 18 0.19 -9.87 9.79
N ALA A 19 1.53 -9.91 9.71
CA ALA A 19 2.43 -10.48 10.71
C ALA A 19 2.29 -9.84 12.11
N ILE A 20 1.76 -8.61 12.20
CA ILE A 20 1.43 -7.97 13.49
C ILE A 20 0.33 -8.74 14.20
N MET A 21 -0.67 -9.22 13.44
CA MET A 21 -1.83 -9.91 14.00
C MET A 21 -1.51 -11.34 14.45
N SER A 22 -0.56 -12.01 13.79
CA SER A 22 -0.06 -13.32 14.20
C SER A 22 0.92 -13.24 15.38
N GLY A 23 1.37 -12.04 15.75
CA GLY A 23 2.41 -11.82 16.77
C GLY A 23 3.82 -12.18 16.30
N GLU A 24 3.99 -12.46 15.00
CA GLU A 24 5.27 -12.78 14.37
C GLU A 24 6.15 -11.53 14.21
N ALA A 25 5.54 -10.34 14.15
CA ALA A 25 6.25 -9.05 14.11
C ALA A 25 5.61 -8.02 15.06
N SER A 26 6.44 -7.10 15.57
CA SER A 26 5.96 -5.95 16.32
C SER A 26 5.52 -4.81 15.39
N ILE A 27 4.65 -3.93 15.91
CA ILE A 27 4.23 -2.71 15.22
C ILE A 27 5.45 -1.86 14.83
N THR A 28 6.47 -1.77 15.69
CA THR A 28 7.69 -0.99 15.41
C THR A 28 8.47 -1.57 14.23
N GLN A 29 8.61 -2.89 14.14
CA GLN A 29 9.31 -3.54 13.03
C GLN A 29 8.58 -3.33 11.70
N MET A 30 7.26 -3.52 11.69
CA MET A 30 6.47 -3.31 10.47
C MET A 30 6.36 -1.83 10.09
N GLY A 31 6.40 -0.93 11.07
CA GLY A 31 6.50 0.51 10.83
C GLY A 31 7.80 0.90 10.12
N GLU A 32 8.92 0.31 10.53
CA GLU A 32 10.21 0.50 9.85
C GLU A 32 10.18 -0.07 8.42
N GLU A 33 9.56 -1.22 8.21
CA GLU A 33 9.41 -1.80 6.87
C GLU A 33 8.61 -0.90 5.92
N ILE A 34 7.49 -0.33 6.40
CA ILE A 34 6.72 0.67 5.67
C ILE A 34 7.58 1.88 5.33
N TYR A 35 8.34 2.39 6.30
CA TYR A 35 9.20 3.56 6.10
C TYR A 35 10.26 3.31 5.03
N GLN A 36 10.93 2.15 5.08
CA GLN A 36 11.91 1.77 4.07
C GLN A 36 11.29 1.59 2.69
N GLU A 37 10.06 1.08 2.60
CA GLU A 37 9.35 0.98 1.32
C GLU A 37 9.03 2.37 0.74
N ILE A 38 8.57 3.31 1.57
CA ILE A 38 8.36 4.70 1.15
C ILE A 38 9.65 5.31 0.59
N LEU A 39 10.79 5.08 1.27
CA LEU A 39 12.09 5.54 0.78
C LEU A 39 12.49 4.89 -0.54
N ARG A 40 12.22 3.59 -0.74
CA ARG A 40 12.50 2.90 -2.02
C ARG A 40 11.68 3.50 -3.15
N VAL A 41 10.38 3.73 -2.93
CA VAL A 41 9.48 4.34 -3.92
C VAL A 41 9.92 5.77 -4.23
N ALA A 42 10.25 6.57 -3.22
CA ALA A 42 10.77 7.91 -3.42
C ALA A 42 12.11 7.94 -4.20
N ASN A 43 12.90 6.87 -4.13
CA ASN A 43 14.14 6.70 -4.90
C ASN A 43 13.93 6.05 -6.28
N GLY A 44 12.68 5.90 -6.74
CA GLY A 44 12.37 5.45 -8.09
C GLY A 44 12.00 3.97 -8.23
N LYS A 45 11.76 3.25 -7.13
CA LYS A 45 11.05 1.97 -7.20
C LYS A 45 9.61 2.24 -7.65
N THR A 46 9.13 1.53 -8.66
CA THR A 46 7.71 1.58 -9.04
C THR A 46 6.86 0.80 -8.05
N THR A 47 5.69 1.35 -7.73
CA THR A 47 4.64 0.68 -6.98
C THR A 47 3.87 -0.27 -7.90
N LYS A 48 3.21 -1.28 -7.32
CA LYS A 48 2.34 -2.19 -8.09
C LYS A 48 1.24 -1.44 -8.83
N SER A 49 0.74 -0.34 -8.27
CA SER A 49 -0.27 0.49 -8.93
C SER A 49 0.25 1.13 -10.22
N GLU A 50 1.50 1.61 -10.20
CA GLU A 50 2.16 2.17 -11.39
C GLU A 50 2.43 1.08 -12.44
N ASP A 51 2.93 -0.08 -12.02
CA ASP A 51 3.21 -1.22 -12.92
C ASP A 51 1.92 -1.75 -13.58
N LEU A 52 0.79 -1.72 -12.88
CA LEU A 52 -0.54 -2.08 -13.40
C LEU A 52 -1.18 -0.99 -14.27
N GLY A 53 -0.58 0.20 -14.34
CA GLY A 53 -1.06 1.31 -15.17
C GLY A 53 -2.26 2.06 -14.60
N HIS A 54 -2.48 2.02 -13.29
CA HIS A 54 -3.51 2.83 -12.63
C HIS A 54 -3.17 4.32 -12.73
N ASN A 55 -4.03 5.08 -13.41
CA ASN A 55 -3.81 6.49 -13.75
C ASN A 55 -5.08 7.33 -13.57
N GLU A 56 -6.10 6.76 -12.93
CA GLU A 56 -7.38 7.41 -12.68
C GLU A 56 -7.22 8.50 -11.62
N PHE A 57 -7.77 9.69 -11.87
CA PHE A 57 -7.84 10.75 -10.87
C PHE A 57 -9.25 11.36 -10.84
N SER A 58 -9.67 11.78 -9.66
CA SER A 58 -10.95 12.47 -9.46
C SER A 58 -10.72 13.78 -8.73
N ILE A 59 -11.28 14.86 -9.26
CA ILE A 59 -11.23 16.17 -8.60
C ILE A 59 -12.43 16.26 -7.67
N TYR A 60 -12.16 16.35 -6.35
CA TYR A 60 -13.20 16.61 -5.37
C TYR A 60 -13.79 18.01 -5.59
N LYS A 61 -15.10 18.09 -5.86
CA LYS A 61 -15.81 19.34 -6.11
C LYS A 61 -16.62 19.75 -4.88
N ILE A 62 -16.57 21.04 -4.53
CA ILE A 62 -17.34 21.62 -3.42
C ILE A 62 -18.80 21.88 -3.82
N ALA A 63 -19.09 22.07 -5.11
CA ALA A 63 -20.42 22.39 -5.62
C ALA A 63 -20.95 21.32 -6.60
N PRO A 64 -22.28 21.10 -6.65
CA PRO A 64 -22.91 20.19 -7.60
C PRO A 64 -22.78 20.69 -9.05
N THR A 65 -22.92 19.77 -10.00
CA THR A 65 -22.85 20.08 -11.45
C THR A 65 -24.26 20.18 -12.00
N PHE A 66 -24.89 21.35 -11.88
CA PHE A 66 -26.07 21.78 -12.62
C PHE A 66 -26.08 23.31 -12.73
#